data_AF-A0A0W0T0X5-F1
#
_entry.id   AF-A0A0W0T0X5-F1
#
_cell.length_a   1.000
_cell.length_b   1.000
_cell.length_c   1.000
_cell.angle_alpha   90.00
_cell.angle_beta   90.00
_cell.angle_gamma   90.00
#
_symmetry.space_group_name_H-M   'P 1'
#
loop_
_entity.id
_entity.type
_entity.pdbx_description
1 polymer ?
#
loop_
_entity_poly.entity_id
_entity_poly.type
_entity_poly.pdbx_seq_one_letter_code
_entity_poly.pdbx_strand_id
1 'polypeptide(L)'
;MIKFDEVLDIQTDFSGPIILHLIDQNGYGDVSLGIKIAKFLLRKYPQASLNIIGDKTSFTKIKEIAPDFLNTKQYPNLEFYDRKESWKLPRYFFEEAKLEIETAIFDNSLNRNKSSTPHTKIFIGEYGTYENSPYNPPVISLSGNIGKNYPGILIESDLQQFSRLEPIVKNVKKAKILFRMSDSLLQRQVVGKEGGDPDQFIGKNGFAFAYYNLPISYKRAAVIFAASNAKEHANYFISAPHKKAQFILEMLNDNSFKAVLKKMGYSNLFFYNKNSENSNHIILLDKSNRGGRKFNVFLRDRFPQALTLDLMRLSDLCGVAGDQCLTEAISLGIVPIPEEQYCQINIIDQIVKYFYKNTVMQDIYNRTWKRQRERDMNSWIEAGQIIRQRYKETTAVLFKIQEEANLYCSLDNRLNLEFTKDH
;
A
#
# COMPACT_ATOMS: atom_id res chain seq x y z
N MET A 1 35.04 5.32 13.52
CA MET A 1 33.63 5.50 13.91
C MET A 1 33.48 6.97 14.28
N ILE A 2 32.82 7.78 13.44
CA ILE A 2 32.66 9.21 13.69
C ILE A 2 31.47 9.39 14.63
N LYS A 3 31.63 10.15 15.71
CA LYS A 3 30.52 10.50 16.62
C LYS A 3 29.73 11.63 16.00
N PHE A 4 28.41 11.53 15.98
CA PHE A 4 27.55 12.48 15.27
C PHE A 4 27.47 13.84 15.97
N ASP A 5 27.76 13.89 17.27
CA ASP A 5 27.76 15.09 18.09
C ASP A 5 28.85 16.09 17.66
N GLU A 6 29.91 15.61 17.01
CA GLU A 6 31.02 16.42 16.45
C GLU A 6 30.66 17.07 15.09
N VAL A 7 29.43 16.87 14.58
CA VAL A 7 28.96 17.41 13.28
C VAL A 7 28.02 18.62 13.46
N LEU A 8 27.62 18.95 14.69
CA LEU A 8 26.68 20.06 14.97
C LEU A 8 27.28 21.46 14.78
N ASP A 9 28.61 21.61 14.72
CA ASP A 9 29.30 22.88 14.47
C ASP A 9 29.57 23.16 12.97
N ILE A 10 29.13 22.29 12.06
CA ILE A 10 29.16 22.63 10.62
C ILE A 10 27.97 23.53 10.33
N GLN A 11 28.24 24.82 10.13
CA GLN A 11 27.27 25.78 9.58
C GLN A 11 26.55 25.16 8.38
N THR A 12 25.23 25.09 8.46
CA THR A 12 24.43 24.50 7.39
C THR A 12 24.40 25.45 6.21
N ASP A 13 24.99 25.05 5.07
CA ASP A 13 25.10 25.85 3.82
C ASP A 13 23.75 26.30 3.20
N PHE A 14 22.62 25.98 3.83
CA PHE A 14 21.27 26.25 3.35
C PHE A 14 20.47 27.01 4.41
N SER A 15 20.13 28.27 4.10
CA SER A 15 19.38 29.20 4.96
C SER A 15 18.15 29.84 4.28
N GLY A 16 17.70 29.27 3.16
CA GLY A 16 16.63 29.85 2.35
C GLY A 16 15.26 29.20 2.56
N PRO A 17 14.16 29.83 2.08
CA PRO A 17 12.82 29.27 2.21
C PRO A 17 12.67 27.92 1.51
N ILE A 18 12.02 27.00 2.21
CA ILE A 18 11.61 25.68 1.73
C ILE A 18 10.09 25.67 1.57
N ILE A 19 9.59 25.10 0.47
CA ILE A 19 8.17 24.78 0.28
C ILE A 19 8.02 23.26 0.21
N LEU A 20 7.08 22.71 0.97
CA LEU A 20 6.70 21.30 0.92
C LEU A 20 5.23 21.18 0.51
N HIS A 21 4.99 20.69 -0.70
CA HIS A 21 3.67 20.38 -1.24
C HIS A 21 3.22 19.00 -0.72
N LEU A 22 2.37 19.03 0.30
CA LEU A 22 1.78 17.87 0.94
C LEU A 22 0.56 17.38 0.15
N ILE A 23 0.76 16.38 -0.69
CA ILE A 23 -0.30 15.71 -1.45
C ILE A 23 -0.87 14.55 -0.61
N ASP A 24 -2.19 14.52 -0.43
CA ASP A 24 -2.93 13.53 0.38
C ASP A 24 -4.04 12.89 -0.47
N GLN A 25 -3.99 11.58 -0.70
CA GLN A 25 -5.04 10.84 -1.43
C GLN A 25 -6.12 10.22 -0.52
N ASN A 26 -6.33 10.84 0.64
CA ASN A 26 -7.18 10.37 1.75
C ASN A 26 -6.52 9.30 2.64
N GLY A 27 -5.23 9.01 2.47
CA GLY A 27 -4.42 8.12 3.32
C GLY A 27 -3.84 8.82 4.56
N TYR A 28 -3.36 8.05 5.54
CA TYR A 28 -2.54 8.57 6.66
C TYR A 28 -1.03 8.41 6.40
N GLY A 29 -0.63 7.53 5.47
CA GLY A 29 0.78 7.30 5.13
C GLY A 29 1.43 8.53 4.51
N ASP A 30 0.78 9.09 3.49
CA ASP A 30 1.17 10.29 2.73
C ASP A 30 1.46 11.46 3.70
N VAL A 31 0.54 11.67 4.66
CA VAL A 31 0.64 12.70 5.70
C VAL A 31 1.76 12.40 6.70
N SER A 32 1.89 11.15 7.15
CA SER A 32 2.94 10.71 8.07
C SER A 32 4.34 10.94 7.50
N LEU A 33 4.56 10.59 6.22
CA LEU A 33 5.83 10.85 5.55
C LEU A 33 6.09 12.36 5.41
N GLY A 34 5.09 13.13 4.97
CA GLY A 34 5.21 14.59 4.86
C GLY A 34 5.67 15.24 6.16
N ILE A 35 5.11 14.82 7.31
CA ILE A 35 5.56 15.24 8.65
C ILE A 35 7.01 14.82 8.91
N LYS A 36 7.41 13.59 8.60
CA LYS A 36 8.79 13.11 8.86
C LYS A 36 9.84 13.83 8.02
N ILE A 37 9.54 14.08 6.75
CA ILE A 37 10.37 14.91 5.86
C ILE A 37 10.48 16.33 6.45
N ALA A 38 9.35 16.92 6.82
CA ALA A 38 9.34 18.26 7.40
C ALA A 38 10.13 18.36 8.72
N LYS A 39 9.97 17.41 9.64
CA LYS A 39 10.77 17.30 10.87
C LYS A 39 12.27 17.17 10.58
N PHE A 40 12.66 16.47 9.51
CA PHE A 40 14.06 16.31 9.14
C PHE A 40 14.65 17.59 8.57
N LEU A 41 13.90 18.30 7.74
CA LEU A 41 14.30 19.60 7.21
C LEU A 41 14.43 20.63 8.34
N LEU A 42 13.51 20.64 9.31
CA LEU A 42 13.58 21.51 10.49
C LEU A 42 14.76 21.15 11.41
N ARG A 43 15.11 19.86 11.56
CA ARG A 43 16.32 19.43 12.31
C ARG A 43 17.61 19.81 11.58
N LYS A 44 17.65 19.60 10.26
CA LYS A 44 18.87 19.75 9.45
C LYS A 44 19.13 21.18 8.97
N TYR A 45 18.09 21.99 8.84
CA TYR A 45 18.14 23.40 8.43
C TYR A 45 17.31 24.25 9.41
N PRO A 46 17.70 24.34 10.69
CA PRO A 46 16.88 24.98 11.72
C PRO A 46 16.65 26.49 11.47
N GLN A 47 17.50 27.12 10.67
CA GLN A 47 17.40 28.54 10.28
C GLN A 47 16.56 28.77 9.01
N ALA A 48 16.15 27.73 8.30
CA ALA A 48 15.31 27.85 7.10
C ALA A 48 13.83 27.93 7.48
N SER A 49 13.06 28.76 6.78
CA SER A 49 11.58 28.71 6.84
C SER A 49 11.07 27.50 6.05
N LEU A 50 10.09 26.79 6.61
CA LEU A 50 9.45 25.65 5.98
C LEU A 50 7.94 25.91 5.84
N ASN A 51 7.47 25.96 4.61
CA ASN A 51 6.10 26.29 4.27
C ASN A 51 5.41 25.04 3.71
N ILE A 52 4.44 24.49 4.45
CA ILE A 52 3.69 23.30 4.03
C ILE A 52 2.40 23.74 3.32
N ILE A 53 2.29 23.44 2.02
CA ILE A 53 1.06 23.62 1.24
C ILE A 53 0.31 22.29 1.19
N GLY A 54 -0.91 22.23 1.72
CA GLY A 54 -1.70 20.99 1.77
C GLY A 54 -3.20 21.23 1.89
N ASP A 55 -4.00 20.18 1.66
CA ASP A 55 -5.45 20.27 1.85
C ASP A 55 -5.81 20.30 3.35
N LYS A 56 -6.88 21.01 3.72
CA LYS A 56 -7.38 21.10 5.12
C LYS A 56 -7.62 19.73 5.78
N THR A 57 -7.97 18.70 5.01
CA THR A 57 -8.11 17.31 5.48
C THR A 57 -6.79 16.70 5.93
N SER A 58 -5.69 17.02 5.25
CA SER A 58 -4.33 16.61 5.63
C SER A 58 -3.96 17.18 6.99
N PHE A 59 -4.25 18.46 7.23
CA PHE A 59 -3.96 19.12 8.52
C PHE A 59 -4.76 18.55 9.69
N THR A 60 -6.01 18.12 9.47
CA THR A 60 -6.76 17.33 10.47
C THR A 60 -6.03 16.05 10.84
N LYS A 61 -5.51 15.30 9.85
CA LYS A 61 -4.74 14.07 10.11
C LYS A 61 -3.42 14.34 10.82
N ILE A 62 -2.71 15.43 10.49
CA ILE A 62 -1.52 15.85 11.24
C ILE A 62 -1.87 16.00 12.73
N LYS A 63 -2.99 16.67 13.05
CA LYS A 63 -3.45 16.84 14.43
C LYS A 63 -3.74 15.51 15.13
N GLU A 64 -4.20 14.50 14.40
CA GLU A 64 -4.53 13.17 14.92
C GLU A 64 -3.28 12.30 15.15
N ILE A 65 -2.25 12.39 14.30
CA ILE A 65 -1.06 11.51 14.37
C ILE A 65 0.19 12.17 14.95
N ALA A 66 0.27 13.49 14.97
CA ALA A 66 1.37 14.28 15.52
C ALA A 66 0.89 15.67 15.97
N PRO A 67 0.04 15.77 17.02
CA PRO A 67 -0.56 17.03 17.46
C PRO A 67 0.46 18.15 17.73
N ASP A 68 1.61 17.79 18.32
CA ASP A 68 2.69 18.75 18.64
C ASP A 68 3.38 19.32 17.39
N PHE A 69 3.24 18.69 16.22
CA PHE A 69 3.79 19.20 14.97
C PHE A 69 3.09 20.47 14.48
N LEU A 70 1.87 20.75 14.97
CA LEU A 70 1.15 22.00 14.73
C LEU A 70 1.50 23.09 15.77
N ASN A 71 2.38 22.81 16.73
CA ASN A 71 2.77 23.76 17.76
C ASN A 71 3.85 24.73 17.24
N THR A 72 3.44 25.92 16.81
CA THR A 72 4.35 26.98 16.32
C THR A 72 5.34 27.48 17.37
N LYS A 73 5.18 27.15 18.67
CA LYS A 73 6.24 27.42 19.67
C LYS A 73 7.39 26.43 19.60
N GLN A 74 7.14 25.20 19.14
CA GLN A 74 8.16 24.16 18.96
C GLN A 74 8.82 24.27 17.58
N TYR A 75 8.06 24.72 16.58
CA TYR A 75 8.53 24.91 15.21
C TYR A 75 8.19 26.35 14.75
N PRO A 76 8.94 27.38 15.21
CA PRO A 76 8.64 28.79 14.91
C PRO A 76 8.81 29.17 13.44
N ASN A 77 9.61 28.39 12.70
CA ASN A 77 9.89 28.60 11.28
C ASN A 77 8.98 27.75 10.37
N LEU A 78 7.91 27.14 10.91
CA LEU A 78 6.98 26.26 10.20
C LEU A 78 5.62 26.93 9.99
N GLU A 79 5.22 27.07 8.73
CA GLU A 79 3.94 27.65 8.34
C GLU A 79 3.09 26.68 7.50
N PHE A 80 1.76 26.81 7.57
CA PHE A 80 0.80 25.93 6.89
C PHE A 80 -0.16 26.72 6.01
N TYR A 81 -0.35 26.28 4.78
CA TYR A 81 -1.11 26.98 3.75
C TYR A 81 -2.13 26.05 3.09
N ASP A 82 -3.40 26.47 3.04
CA ASP A 82 -4.43 25.71 2.32
C ASP A 82 -4.14 25.73 0.82
N ARG A 83 -3.96 24.53 0.27
CA ARG A 83 -3.74 24.29 -1.15
C ARG A 83 -4.77 24.94 -2.06
N LYS A 84 -6.05 25.01 -1.65
CA LYS A 84 -7.14 25.65 -2.40
C LYS A 84 -7.05 27.18 -2.40
N GLU A 85 -6.24 27.73 -1.51
CA GLU A 85 -5.98 29.17 -1.35
C GLU A 85 -4.57 29.56 -1.80
N SER A 86 -3.77 28.62 -2.34
CA SER A 86 -2.39 28.84 -2.83
C SER A 86 -2.27 29.93 -3.91
N TRP A 87 -3.35 30.20 -4.67
CA TRP A 87 -3.41 31.31 -5.63
C TRP A 87 -3.41 32.69 -4.97
N LYS A 88 -3.68 32.79 -3.67
CA LYS A 88 -3.56 34.02 -2.88
C LYS A 88 -2.12 34.30 -2.44
N LEU A 89 -1.23 33.32 -2.54
CA LEU A 89 0.16 33.49 -2.14
C LEU A 89 0.85 34.48 -3.08
N PRO A 90 1.59 35.46 -2.53
CA PRO A 90 2.23 36.48 -3.34
C PRO A 90 3.34 35.87 -4.18
N ARG A 91 3.59 36.43 -5.36
CA ARG A 91 4.53 35.88 -6.34
C ARG A 91 5.94 35.62 -5.78
N TYR A 92 6.43 36.50 -4.89
CA TYR A 92 7.74 36.36 -4.26
C TYR A 92 7.89 35.07 -3.44
N PHE A 93 6.81 34.54 -2.87
CA PHE A 93 6.81 33.28 -2.10
C PHE A 93 7.42 32.11 -2.91
N PHE A 94 7.14 32.05 -4.22
CA PHE A 94 7.70 31.03 -5.12
C PHE A 94 9.02 31.46 -5.79
N GLU A 95 9.32 32.76 -5.86
CA GLU A 95 10.55 33.29 -6.47
C GLU A 95 11.74 33.34 -5.49
N GLU A 96 11.47 33.37 -4.18
CA GLU A 96 12.49 33.35 -3.11
C GLU A 96 12.86 31.94 -2.64
N ALA A 97 11.98 30.96 -2.89
CA ALA A 97 12.20 29.55 -2.57
C ALA A 97 13.57 29.06 -3.05
N LYS A 98 14.33 28.42 -2.14
CA LYS A 98 15.60 27.76 -2.47
C LYS A 98 15.45 26.25 -2.62
N LEU A 99 14.36 25.69 -2.09
CA LEU A 99 14.00 24.29 -2.20
C LEU A 99 12.47 24.14 -2.29
N GLU A 100 11.96 23.51 -3.35
CA GLU A 100 10.58 23.02 -3.41
C GLU A 100 10.57 21.49 -3.34
N ILE A 101 9.66 20.91 -2.56
CA ILE A 101 9.50 19.46 -2.39
C ILE A 101 8.05 19.08 -2.65
N GLU A 102 7.79 18.04 -3.45
CA GLU A 102 6.46 17.43 -3.62
C GLU A 102 6.50 15.98 -3.11
N THR A 103 5.57 15.62 -2.23
CA THR A 103 5.58 14.33 -1.53
C THR A 103 4.48 13.37 -1.99
N ALA A 104 4.71 12.07 -1.80
CA ALA A 104 3.80 10.95 -2.06
C ALA A 104 3.45 10.75 -3.54
N ILE A 105 2.73 11.67 -4.19
CA ILE A 105 2.10 11.43 -5.50
C ILE A 105 2.34 12.63 -6.42
N PHE A 106 2.64 12.34 -7.70
CA PHE A 106 2.83 13.40 -8.68
C PHE A 106 1.49 14.05 -9.05
N ASP A 107 1.30 15.25 -8.54
CA ASP A 107 0.20 16.16 -8.84
C ASP A 107 0.72 17.40 -9.60
N ASN A 108 1.97 17.33 -10.08
CA ASN A 108 2.61 18.34 -10.92
C ASN A 108 2.71 19.72 -10.23
N SER A 109 2.68 19.77 -8.90
CA SER A 109 2.69 21.01 -8.11
C SER A 109 4.00 21.78 -8.29
N LEU A 110 5.14 21.07 -8.40
CA LEU A 110 6.45 21.63 -8.75
C LEU A 110 6.48 22.40 -10.09
N ASN A 111 5.53 22.16 -11.00
CA ASN A 111 5.45 22.84 -12.30
C ASN A 111 4.28 23.84 -12.40
N ARG A 112 3.33 23.85 -11.45
CA ARG A 112 2.21 24.82 -11.46
C ARG A 112 2.71 26.25 -11.24
N ASN A 113 3.72 26.40 -10.39
CA ASN A 113 4.33 27.69 -10.08
C ASN A 113 5.60 27.89 -10.89
N LYS A 114 5.50 28.73 -11.94
CA LYS A 114 6.64 29.18 -12.75
C LYS A 114 7.45 30.23 -11.98
N SER A 115 8.18 29.77 -10.97
CA SER A 115 9.24 30.58 -10.36
C SER A 115 10.21 31.06 -11.45
N SER A 116 10.50 32.36 -11.47
CA SER A 116 11.50 32.93 -12.39
C SER A 116 12.94 32.66 -11.95
N THR A 117 13.12 32.32 -10.66
CA THR A 117 14.41 31.98 -10.05
C THR A 117 14.67 30.48 -10.12
N PRO A 118 15.73 30.01 -10.80
CA PRO A 118 16.15 28.62 -10.74
C PRO A 118 16.53 28.22 -9.31
N HIS A 119 15.95 27.14 -8.80
CA HIS A 119 16.21 26.59 -7.47
C HIS A 119 16.01 25.06 -7.48
N THR A 120 16.44 24.38 -6.41
CA THR A 120 16.34 22.91 -6.34
C THR A 120 14.89 22.48 -6.14
N LYS A 121 14.42 21.58 -7.00
CA LYS A 121 13.11 20.95 -6.86
C LYS A 121 13.31 19.46 -6.57
N ILE A 122 12.58 18.90 -5.61
CA ILE A 122 12.69 17.49 -5.23
C ILE A 122 11.31 16.85 -5.29
N PHE A 123 11.20 15.72 -5.99
CA PHE A 123 10.02 14.87 -5.91
C PHE A 123 10.32 13.66 -5.03
N ILE A 124 9.67 13.60 -3.86
CA ILE A 124 9.73 12.48 -2.91
C ILE A 124 8.42 11.69 -3.03
N GLY A 125 8.21 11.14 -4.23
CA GLY A 125 7.07 10.29 -4.52
C GLY A 125 7.29 8.84 -4.11
N GLU A 126 6.19 8.12 -4.02
CA GLU A 126 6.17 6.67 -3.88
C GLU A 126 6.72 5.98 -5.16
N TYR A 127 6.54 6.56 -6.37
CA TYR A 127 6.54 5.78 -7.64
C TYR A 127 7.62 6.01 -8.69
N GLY A 128 8.66 6.79 -8.40
CA GLY A 128 9.58 7.26 -9.44
C GLY A 128 9.06 8.52 -10.14
N THR A 129 9.96 9.23 -10.82
CA THR A 129 9.55 10.32 -11.73
C THR A 129 8.95 9.75 -13.01
N TYR A 130 7.81 10.30 -13.38
CA TYR A 130 6.99 9.87 -14.50
C TYR A 130 7.63 10.31 -15.83
N GLU A 131 8.65 9.58 -16.28
CA GLU A 131 9.33 9.82 -17.56
C GLU A 131 8.38 9.61 -18.76
N ASN A 132 7.79 10.71 -19.23
CA ASN A 132 7.54 10.95 -20.66
C ASN A 132 8.19 12.26 -21.15
N SER A 133 8.70 13.09 -20.23
CA SER A 133 9.53 14.25 -20.50
C SER A 133 10.62 14.31 -19.42
N PRO A 134 11.90 14.57 -19.75
CA PRO A 134 12.82 15.08 -18.75
C PRO A 134 12.29 16.42 -18.23
N TYR A 135 12.34 16.65 -16.92
CA TYR A 135 12.08 17.98 -16.39
C TYR A 135 13.15 18.94 -16.90
N ASN A 136 12.73 19.94 -17.68
CA ASN A 136 13.48 21.18 -17.85
C ASN A 136 12.93 22.17 -16.80
N PRO A 137 13.61 22.49 -15.68
CA PRO A 137 14.99 22.18 -15.26
C PRO A 137 15.03 21.15 -14.08
N PRO A 138 16.15 20.88 -13.37
CA PRO A 138 16.36 19.58 -12.70
C PRO A 138 15.52 19.39 -11.43
N VAL A 139 14.51 18.53 -11.52
CA VAL A 139 13.87 17.91 -10.36
C VAL A 139 14.68 16.70 -9.91
N ILE A 140 15.24 16.74 -8.70
CA ILE A 140 15.86 15.59 -8.06
C ILE A 140 14.75 14.62 -7.65
N SER A 141 14.69 13.48 -8.32
CA SER A 141 13.71 12.44 -8.03
C SER A 141 14.23 11.51 -6.93
N LEU A 142 13.67 11.61 -5.72
CA LEU A 142 13.91 10.67 -4.62
C LEU A 142 12.74 9.69 -4.54
N SER A 143 12.52 8.99 -5.65
CA SER A 143 11.41 8.07 -5.84
C SER A 143 11.89 6.90 -6.72
N GLY A 144 11.27 5.72 -6.62
CA GLY A 144 11.84 4.37 -6.84
C GLY A 144 12.77 4.01 -8.03
N ASN A 145 13.06 4.89 -8.98
CA ASN A 145 13.74 4.56 -10.24
C ASN A 145 15.11 5.25 -10.48
N ILE A 146 15.96 5.43 -9.45
CA ILE A 146 17.37 5.84 -9.67
C ILE A 146 18.39 4.90 -9.01
N GLY A 147 19.06 4.11 -9.85
CA GLY A 147 20.41 3.60 -9.59
C GLY A 147 20.53 2.31 -8.76
N LYS A 148 21.54 1.49 -9.09
CA LYS A 148 21.77 0.13 -8.54
C LYS A 148 22.11 0.03 -7.04
N ASN A 149 22.05 1.13 -6.26
CA ASN A 149 22.72 1.22 -4.95
C ASN A 149 21.83 1.68 -3.76
N TYR A 150 20.50 1.87 -3.88
CA TYR A 150 19.66 2.36 -2.76
C TYR A 150 18.21 1.75 -2.71
N PRO A 151 17.78 1.05 -1.64
CA PRO A 151 16.48 0.32 -1.51
C PRO A 151 15.32 1.12 -0.85
N GLY A 152 14.08 0.57 -0.67
CA GLY A 152 12.92 1.34 -0.10
C GLY A 152 11.44 0.78 -0.03
N ILE A 153 10.42 1.55 -0.51
CA ILE A 153 8.93 1.67 -0.25
C ILE A 153 8.28 0.93 0.93
N LEU A 154 7.48 1.69 1.70
CA LEU A 154 6.96 1.50 3.06
C LEU A 154 6.02 0.32 3.33
N ILE A 155 6.54 -0.89 3.16
CA ILE A 155 6.21 -1.96 4.09
C ILE A 155 6.54 -1.48 5.52
N GLU A 156 5.57 -1.46 6.45
CA GLU A 156 5.88 -1.21 7.87
C GLU A 156 7.02 -2.14 8.32
N SER A 157 7.95 -1.66 9.15
CA SER A 157 9.17 -2.41 9.48
C SER A 157 8.90 -3.85 9.95
N ASP A 158 7.83 -4.06 10.73
CA ASP A 158 7.32 -5.38 11.12
C ASP A 158 6.89 -6.27 9.95
N LEU A 159 6.17 -5.72 8.96
CA LEU A 159 5.74 -6.43 7.76
C LEU A 159 6.95 -6.76 6.87
N GLN A 160 8.01 -5.93 6.85
CA GLN A 160 9.23 -6.17 6.07
C GLN A 160 10.10 -7.24 6.74
N GLN A 161 10.23 -7.18 8.07
CA GLN A 161 10.82 -8.26 8.84
C GLN A 161 10.04 -9.57 8.63
N PHE A 162 8.70 -9.50 8.63
CA PHE A 162 7.85 -10.67 8.36
C PHE A 162 8.04 -11.22 6.94
N SER A 163 8.13 -10.38 5.90
CA SER A 163 8.32 -10.85 4.52
C SER A 163 9.67 -11.55 4.32
N ARG A 164 10.69 -11.18 5.09
CA ARG A 164 12.02 -11.83 5.15
C ARG A 164 12.05 -13.16 5.89
N LEU A 165 11.05 -13.49 6.72
CA LEU A 165 11.02 -14.75 7.46
C LEU A 165 10.91 -15.96 6.54
N GLU A 166 11.57 -17.06 6.94
CA GLU A 166 11.39 -18.36 6.29
C GLU A 166 9.94 -18.85 6.39
N PRO A 167 9.44 -19.67 5.43
CA PRO A 167 8.04 -20.12 5.41
C PRO A 167 7.57 -20.80 6.71
N ILE A 168 8.43 -21.57 7.38
CA ILE A 168 8.11 -22.23 8.65
C ILE A 168 7.87 -21.18 9.75
N VAL A 169 8.77 -20.19 9.86
CA VAL A 169 8.66 -19.12 10.86
C VAL A 169 7.47 -18.21 10.56
N LYS A 170 7.15 -17.96 9.29
CA LYS A 170 5.91 -17.30 8.86
C LYS A 170 4.68 -18.05 9.38
N ASN A 171 4.57 -19.35 9.16
CA ASN A 171 3.41 -20.14 9.62
C ASN A 171 3.20 -20.02 11.14
N VAL A 172 4.26 -20.19 11.93
CA VAL A 172 4.21 -20.01 13.40
C VAL A 172 3.79 -18.59 13.81
N LYS A 173 4.22 -17.56 13.07
CA LYS A 173 3.78 -16.17 13.30
C LYS A 173 2.32 -15.96 12.89
N LYS A 174 1.86 -16.52 11.76
CA LYS A 174 0.45 -16.48 11.32
C LYS A 174 -0.48 -17.10 12.35
N ALA A 175 -0.13 -18.29 12.85
CA ALA A 175 -0.83 -18.93 13.95
C ALA A 175 -0.96 -17.99 15.16
N LYS A 176 0.15 -17.41 15.62
CA LYS A 176 0.13 -16.46 16.76
C LYS A 176 -0.72 -15.21 16.49
N ILE A 177 -0.70 -14.67 15.27
CA ILE A 177 -1.49 -13.50 14.87
C ILE A 177 -3.00 -13.82 14.90
N LEU A 178 -3.40 -14.94 14.29
CA LEU A 178 -4.80 -15.37 14.28
C LEU A 178 -5.37 -15.54 15.69
N PHE A 179 -4.60 -16.15 16.60
CA PHE A 179 -5.03 -16.40 17.99
C PHE A 179 -4.89 -15.18 18.92
N ARG A 180 -4.20 -14.10 18.48
CA ARG A 180 -4.07 -12.83 19.22
C ARG A 180 -4.82 -11.66 18.57
N MET A 181 -5.56 -11.93 17.50
CA MET A 181 -6.37 -10.96 16.78
C MET A 181 -7.33 -10.24 17.75
N SER A 182 -7.18 -8.92 17.87
CA SER A 182 -7.91 -8.11 18.86
C SER A 182 -9.43 -8.06 18.62
N ASP A 183 -9.87 -8.33 17.40
CA ASP A 183 -11.28 -8.46 17.04
C ASP A 183 -11.77 -9.90 17.30
N SER A 184 -12.29 -10.12 18.50
CA SER A 184 -12.81 -11.42 18.95
C SER A 184 -14.03 -11.91 18.17
N LEU A 185 -14.72 -11.04 17.43
CA LEU A 185 -15.79 -11.44 16.52
C LEU A 185 -15.17 -11.99 15.23
N LEU A 186 -14.23 -11.26 14.61
CA LEU A 186 -13.54 -11.72 13.40
C LEU A 186 -12.77 -13.01 13.65
N GLN A 187 -12.09 -13.11 14.78
CA GLN A 187 -11.41 -14.34 15.20
C GLN A 187 -12.38 -15.52 15.25
N ARG A 188 -13.57 -15.37 15.86
CA ARG A 188 -14.62 -16.41 15.87
C ARG A 188 -15.21 -16.68 14.48
N GLN A 189 -15.40 -15.66 13.64
CA GLN A 189 -15.86 -15.83 12.26
C GLN A 189 -14.87 -16.64 11.41
N VAL A 190 -13.56 -16.53 11.68
CA VAL A 190 -12.49 -17.24 10.95
C VAL A 190 -12.22 -18.63 11.54
N VAL A 191 -11.94 -18.73 12.84
CA VAL A 191 -11.58 -19.98 13.53
C VAL A 191 -12.80 -20.87 13.80
N GLY A 192 -13.99 -20.28 13.87
CA GLY A 192 -15.22 -21.00 14.21
C GLY A 192 -15.18 -21.56 15.63
N LYS A 193 -15.66 -22.80 15.79
CA LYS A 193 -15.62 -23.55 17.06
C LYS A 193 -14.41 -24.49 17.15
N GLU A 194 -13.47 -24.42 16.22
CA GLU A 194 -12.30 -25.29 16.19
C GLU A 194 -11.27 -24.83 17.23
N GLY A 195 -11.41 -25.31 18.48
CA GLY A 195 -10.36 -25.29 19.50
C GLY A 195 -9.21 -26.26 19.18
N GLY A 196 -8.77 -26.27 17.91
CA GLY A 196 -7.75 -27.16 17.38
C GLY A 196 -6.36 -26.53 17.36
N ASP A 197 -5.39 -27.32 16.91
CA ASP A 197 -4.00 -26.91 16.72
C ASP A 197 -3.90 -25.72 15.72
N PRO A 198 -3.35 -24.57 16.13
CA PRO A 198 -3.17 -23.40 15.27
C PRO A 198 -2.43 -23.70 13.96
N ASP A 199 -1.43 -24.57 13.98
CA ASP A 199 -0.62 -24.87 12.79
C ASP A 199 -1.40 -25.74 11.79
N GLN A 200 -2.25 -26.65 12.28
CA GLN A 200 -3.21 -27.37 11.43
C GLN A 200 -4.27 -26.43 10.84
N PHE A 201 -4.73 -25.44 11.60
CA PHE A 201 -5.69 -24.45 11.09
C PHE A 201 -5.09 -23.63 9.93
N ILE A 202 -3.88 -23.07 10.10
CA ILE A 202 -3.13 -22.41 9.02
C ILE A 202 -2.85 -23.41 7.87
N GLY A 203 -2.62 -24.68 8.19
CA GLY A 203 -2.49 -25.77 7.22
C GLY A 203 -3.69 -25.92 6.27
N LYS A 204 -4.92 -25.69 6.74
CA LYS A 204 -6.18 -25.85 5.98
C LYS A 204 -6.78 -24.55 5.41
N ASN A 205 -6.28 -23.39 5.85
CA ASN A 205 -6.86 -22.09 5.52
C ASN A 205 -5.89 -21.24 4.68
N GLY A 206 -6.33 -20.81 3.50
CA GLY A 206 -5.69 -19.75 2.74
C GLY A 206 -6.29 -18.41 3.13
N PHE A 207 -5.47 -17.35 3.18
CA PHE A 207 -5.92 -16.01 3.56
C PHE A 207 -5.52 -14.98 2.52
N ALA A 208 -6.43 -14.06 2.21
CA ALA A 208 -6.16 -12.88 1.41
C ALA A 208 -6.90 -11.68 2.00
N PHE A 209 -6.14 -10.65 2.35
CA PHE A 209 -6.69 -9.34 2.67
C PHE A 209 -6.90 -8.55 1.37
N ALA A 210 -7.93 -7.70 1.33
CA ALA A 210 -8.23 -6.88 0.16
C ALA A 210 -8.81 -5.49 0.45
N TYR A 211 -8.46 -4.54 -0.42
CA TYR A 211 -8.74 -3.10 -0.36
C TYR A 211 -8.39 -2.52 -1.73
N TYR A 212 -9.40 -1.97 -2.40
CA TYR A 212 -9.33 -1.40 -3.74
C TYR A 212 -10.19 -0.14 -3.87
N ASN A 213 -9.83 0.73 -4.80
CA ASN A 213 -10.67 1.85 -5.17
C ASN A 213 -11.78 1.48 -6.16
N LEU A 214 -11.57 0.56 -7.10
CA LEU A 214 -12.61 0.13 -8.05
C LEU A 214 -13.30 -1.17 -7.60
N PRO A 215 -14.65 -1.24 -7.59
CA PRO A 215 -15.40 -2.46 -7.25
C PRO A 215 -14.98 -3.71 -8.06
N ILE A 216 -14.71 -3.52 -9.36
CA ILE A 216 -14.27 -4.60 -10.28
C ILE A 216 -13.00 -5.30 -9.81
N SER A 217 -12.07 -4.56 -9.20
CA SER A 217 -10.78 -5.10 -8.80
C SER A 217 -10.90 -6.08 -7.64
N TYR A 218 -11.87 -5.90 -6.73
CA TYR A 218 -12.20 -6.89 -5.70
C TYR A 218 -12.69 -8.22 -6.29
N LYS A 219 -13.47 -8.19 -7.39
CA LYS A 219 -13.92 -9.40 -8.09
C LYS A 219 -12.76 -10.10 -8.81
N ARG A 220 -11.93 -9.34 -9.53
CA ARG A 220 -10.70 -9.84 -10.18
C ARG A 220 -9.77 -10.53 -9.18
N ALA A 221 -9.52 -9.87 -8.06
CA ALA A 221 -8.75 -10.39 -6.93
C ALA A 221 -9.33 -11.68 -6.35
N ALA A 222 -10.63 -11.71 -6.09
CA ALA A 222 -11.31 -12.91 -5.57
C ALA A 222 -11.17 -14.11 -6.52
N VAL A 223 -11.27 -13.90 -7.84
CA VAL A 223 -11.07 -14.96 -8.85
C VAL A 223 -9.63 -15.48 -8.84
N ILE A 224 -8.64 -14.59 -8.79
CA ILE A 224 -7.21 -14.97 -8.78
C ILE A 224 -6.86 -15.70 -7.49
N PHE A 225 -7.35 -15.23 -6.33
CA PHE A 225 -7.19 -15.91 -5.05
C PHE A 225 -7.88 -17.27 -5.02
N ALA A 226 -9.09 -17.39 -5.57
CA ALA A 226 -9.81 -18.68 -5.65
C ALA A 226 -9.05 -19.71 -6.51
N ALA A 227 -8.51 -19.26 -7.64
CA ALA A 227 -7.70 -20.08 -8.55
C ALA A 227 -6.34 -20.47 -7.92
N SER A 228 -5.68 -19.54 -7.24
CA SER A 228 -4.33 -19.71 -6.72
C SER A 228 -4.29 -20.50 -5.40
N ASN A 229 -5.30 -20.32 -4.55
CA ASN A 229 -5.43 -21.04 -3.30
C ASN A 229 -5.52 -22.56 -3.55
N ALA A 230 -4.74 -23.34 -2.80
CA ALA A 230 -4.78 -24.81 -2.79
C ALA A 230 -5.44 -25.40 -1.51
N LYS A 231 -5.83 -24.55 -0.56
CA LYS A 231 -6.35 -24.89 0.77
C LYS A 231 -7.86 -25.21 0.75
N GLU A 232 -8.36 -25.87 1.80
CA GLU A 232 -9.79 -26.24 1.94
C GLU A 232 -10.67 -24.99 2.05
N HIS A 233 -10.19 -23.98 2.76
CA HIS A 233 -10.87 -22.70 2.95
C HIS A 233 -10.10 -21.57 2.28
N ALA A 234 -10.84 -20.64 1.66
CA ALA A 234 -10.33 -19.40 1.09
C ALA A 234 -10.94 -18.23 1.86
N ASN A 235 -10.17 -17.63 2.77
CA ASN A 235 -10.63 -16.53 3.60
C ASN A 235 -10.24 -15.19 2.95
N TYR A 236 -11.23 -14.54 2.33
CA TYR A 236 -11.09 -13.29 1.58
C TYR A 236 -11.67 -12.13 2.39
N PHE A 237 -10.80 -11.36 3.05
CA PHE A 237 -11.18 -10.19 3.83
C PHE A 237 -11.24 -8.97 2.93
N ILE A 238 -12.28 -8.15 3.06
CA ILE A 238 -12.50 -6.97 2.22
C ILE A 238 -12.69 -5.75 3.11
N SER A 239 -11.74 -4.82 3.04
CA SER A 239 -11.78 -3.47 3.60
C SER A 239 -12.24 -2.54 2.47
N ALA A 240 -13.47 -2.03 2.52
CA ALA A 240 -14.02 -1.22 1.44
C ALA A 240 -15.04 -0.21 1.97
N PRO A 241 -14.91 1.11 1.65
CA PRO A 241 -15.84 2.13 2.11
C PRO A 241 -17.31 1.73 1.95
N HIS A 242 -18.15 2.03 2.94
CA HIS A 242 -19.54 1.55 3.01
C HIS A 242 -20.35 1.81 1.73
N LYS A 243 -20.11 2.94 1.05
CA LYS A 243 -20.71 3.30 -0.24
C LYS A 243 -20.35 2.35 -1.40
N LYS A 244 -19.20 1.67 -1.34
CA LYS A 244 -18.72 0.66 -2.31
C LYS A 244 -19.12 -0.76 -1.92
N ALA A 245 -19.33 -1.02 -0.63
CA ALA A 245 -19.58 -2.34 -0.06
C ALA A 245 -20.73 -3.11 -0.75
N GLN A 246 -21.85 -2.44 -1.04
CA GLN A 246 -22.99 -3.06 -1.73
C GLN A 246 -22.63 -3.54 -3.14
N PHE A 247 -22.03 -2.67 -3.97
CA PHE A 247 -21.61 -3.04 -5.34
C PHE A 247 -20.62 -4.22 -5.34
N ILE A 248 -19.71 -4.27 -4.37
CA ILE A 248 -18.76 -5.38 -4.21
C ILE A 248 -19.49 -6.69 -3.85
N LEU A 249 -20.50 -6.65 -2.96
CA LEU A 249 -21.34 -7.81 -2.67
C LEU A 249 -22.12 -8.28 -3.90
N GLU A 250 -22.69 -7.37 -4.67
CA GLU A 250 -23.45 -7.69 -5.89
C GLU A 250 -22.54 -8.40 -6.92
N MET A 251 -21.33 -7.88 -7.16
CA MET A 251 -20.32 -8.52 -8.02
C MET A 251 -19.85 -9.89 -7.51
N LEU A 252 -19.64 -10.04 -6.20
CA LEU A 252 -19.26 -11.34 -5.61
C LEU A 252 -20.45 -12.30 -5.46
N ASN A 253 -21.68 -11.84 -5.71
CA ASN A 253 -22.90 -12.63 -5.70
C ASN A 253 -23.45 -12.90 -7.12
N ASP A 254 -22.78 -12.46 -8.18
CA ASP A 254 -23.27 -12.70 -9.54
C ASP A 254 -23.07 -14.15 -10.01
N ASN A 255 -23.84 -14.53 -11.03
CA ASN A 255 -23.83 -15.89 -11.57
C ASN A 255 -22.51 -16.26 -12.26
N SER A 256 -21.78 -15.27 -12.77
CA SER A 256 -20.52 -15.49 -13.49
C SER A 256 -19.40 -15.88 -12.52
N PHE A 257 -19.29 -15.18 -11.38
CA PHE A 257 -18.35 -15.50 -10.31
C PHE A 257 -18.70 -16.84 -9.63
N LYS A 258 -19.98 -17.09 -9.35
CA LYS A 258 -20.46 -18.39 -8.82
C LYS A 258 -20.10 -19.56 -9.73
N ALA A 259 -20.29 -19.41 -11.04
CA ALA A 259 -19.94 -20.45 -12.02
C ALA A 259 -18.42 -20.70 -12.07
N VAL A 260 -17.62 -19.65 -11.93
CA VAL A 260 -16.15 -19.74 -11.84
C VAL A 260 -15.71 -20.47 -10.56
N LEU A 261 -16.23 -20.09 -9.39
CA LEU A 261 -15.95 -20.78 -8.13
C LEU A 261 -16.35 -22.27 -8.19
N LYS A 262 -17.54 -22.58 -8.73
CA LYS A 262 -17.96 -23.98 -8.94
C LYS A 262 -16.96 -24.77 -9.78
N LYS A 263 -16.51 -24.22 -10.92
CA LYS A 263 -15.51 -24.86 -11.80
C LYS A 263 -14.16 -25.10 -11.11
N MET A 264 -13.82 -24.30 -10.10
CA MET A 264 -12.61 -24.48 -9.26
C MET A 264 -12.78 -25.49 -8.11
N GLY A 265 -13.93 -26.15 -7.98
CA GLY A 265 -14.21 -27.12 -6.93
C GLY A 265 -14.64 -26.51 -5.59
N TYR A 266 -15.08 -25.24 -5.57
CA TYR A 266 -15.76 -24.67 -4.41
C TYR A 266 -17.21 -25.13 -4.36
N SER A 267 -17.63 -25.63 -3.19
CA SER A 267 -18.98 -26.12 -2.90
C SER A 267 -19.88 -25.02 -2.37
N ASN A 268 -19.32 -24.07 -1.62
CA ASN A 268 -20.05 -23.07 -0.86
C ASN A 268 -19.34 -21.72 -0.88
N LEU A 269 -20.15 -20.65 -0.92
CA LEU A 269 -19.74 -19.26 -0.77
C LEU A 269 -20.45 -18.65 0.45
N PHE A 270 -19.67 -18.11 1.39
CA PHE A 270 -20.15 -17.55 2.66
C PHE A 270 -19.87 -16.05 2.73
N PHE A 271 -20.82 -15.26 3.24
CA PHE A 271 -20.65 -13.83 3.48
C PHE A 271 -20.82 -13.47 4.95
N TYR A 272 -19.78 -12.85 5.52
CA TYR A 272 -19.74 -12.30 6.86
C TYR A 272 -19.74 -10.77 6.79
N ASN A 273 -20.51 -10.13 7.68
CA ASN A 273 -20.50 -8.67 7.87
C ASN A 273 -19.85 -8.33 9.22
N LYS A 274 -19.70 -7.03 9.51
CA LYS A 274 -19.06 -6.54 10.74
C LYS A 274 -19.79 -6.87 12.06
N ASN A 275 -21.05 -7.31 12.03
CA ASN A 275 -21.91 -7.40 13.23
C ASN A 275 -22.42 -8.82 13.55
N SER A 276 -22.21 -9.81 12.68
CA SER A 276 -22.85 -11.13 12.79
C SER A 276 -21.84 -12.24 13.07
N GLU A 277 -22.08 -13.03 14.11
CA GLU A 277 -21.23 -14.18 14.45
C GLU A 277 -21.34 -15.31 13.41
N ASN A 278 -22.48 -15.42 12.73
CA ASN A 278 -22.72 -16.38 11.66
C ASN A 278 -22.60 -15.73 10.28
N SER A 279 -22.40 -16.54 9.24
CA SER A 279 -22.51 -16.07 7.85
C SER A 279 -23.95 -15.61 7.56
N ASN A 280 -24.13 -14.35 7.17
CA ASN A 280 -25.45 -13.78 6.90
C ASN A 280 -26.07 -14.31 5.60
N HIS A 281 -25.23 -14.86 4.71
CA HIS A 281 -25.67 -15.48 3.47
C HIS A 281 -24.75 -16.66 3.14
N ILE A 282 -25.36 -17.82 2.87
CA ILE A 282 -24.69 -19.06 2.46
C ILE A 282 -25.24 -19.44 1.09
N ILE A 283 -24.36 -19.63 0.11
CA ILE A 283 -24.72 -20.03 -1.23
C ILE A 283 -24.10 -21.38 -1.54
N LEU A 284 -24.94 -22.39 -1.73
CA LEU A 284 -24.55 -23.71 -2.21
C LEU A 284 -24.27 -23.63 -3.71
N LEU A 285 -23.00 -23.60 -4.09
CA LEU A 285 -22.53 -23.55 -5.47
C LEU A 285 -22.67 -24.91 -6.18
N ASP A 286 -22.40 -26.00 -5.46
CA ASP A 286 -22.53 -27.34 -6.02
C ASP A 286 -23.21 -28.36 -5.12
N LYS A 287 -24.40 -28.82 -5.55
CA LYS A 287 -25.20 -29.83 -4.84
C LYS A 287 -24.57 -31.24 -4.91
N SER A 288 -23.79 -31.55 -5.96
CA SER A 288 -23.10 -32.84 -6.12
C SER A 288 -21.82 -32.95 -5.28
N ASN A 289 -21.19 -31.83 -4.92
CA ASN A 289 -19.95 -31.81 -4.15
C ASN A 289 -20.14 -31.10 -2.80
N ARG A 290 -20.99 -31.63 -1.92
CA ARG A 290 -21.31 -31.00 -0.61
C ARG A 290 -20.09 -30.85 0.31
N GLY A 291 -19.04 -31.65 0.12
CA GLY A 291 -17.78 -31.59 0.86
C GLY A 291 -16.67 -30.78 0.18
N GLY A 292 -16.95 -30.11 -0.94
CA GLY A 292 -15.95 -29.32 -1.67
C GLY A 292 -15.49 -28.07 -0.90
N ARG A 293 -14.54 -27.33 -1.49
CA ARG A 293 -13.85 -26.21 -0.85
C ARG A 293 -14.80 -25.06 -0.49
N LYS A 294 -14.46 -24.25 0.52
CA LYS A 294 -15.28 -23.12 0.99
C LYS A 294 -14.62 -21.78 0.62
N PHE A 295 -15.38 -20.85 0.07
CA PHE A 295 -14.94 -19.48 -0.16
C PHE A 295 -15.66 -18.55 0.82
N ASN A 296 -14.91 -17.88 1.68
CA ASN A 296 -15.42 -17.09 2.79
C ASN A 296 -15.10 -15.61 2.55
N VAL A 297 -16.10 -14.74 2.51
CA VAL A 297 -15.94 -13.30 2.29
C VAL A 297 -16.25 -12.54 3.58
N PHE A 298 -15.29 -11.75 4.07
CA PHE A 298 -15.42 -10.96 5.29
C PHE A 298 -15.39 -9.47 4.95
N LEU A 299 -16.57 -8.86 4.71
CA LEU A 299 -16.67 -7.48 4.24
C LEU A 299 -16.89 -6.48 5.37
N ARG A 300 -16.04 -5.46 5.46
CA ARG A 300 -16.11 -4.37 6.43
C ARG A 300 -15.78 -3.02 5.79
N ASP A 301 -16.37 -1.95 6.34
CA ASP A 301 -16.20 -0.56 5.87
C ASP A 301 -14.72 -0.14 5.90
N ARG A 302 -14.11 -0.28 7.08
CA ARG A 302 -12.66 -0.24 7.33
C ARG A 302 -12.33 -1.18 8.48
N PHE A 303 -11.19 -1.85 8.44
CA PHE A 303 -10.62 -2.52 9.61
C PHE A 303 -9.75 -1.50 10.39
N PRO A 304 -9.67 -1.58 11.74
CA PRO A 304 -8.68 -0.83 12.51
C PRO A 304 -7.25 -1.07 12.00
N GLN A 305 -6.33 -0.11 12.15
CA GLN A 305 -4.96 -0.24 11.62
C GLN A 305 -4.24 -1.49 12.13
N ALA A 306 -4.20 -1.72 13.45
CA ALA A 306 -3.57 -2.90 14.02
C ALA A 306 -4.11 -4.22 13.42
N LEU A 307 -5.42 -4.30 13.20
CA LEU A 307 -6.06 -5.46 12.60
C LEU A 307 -5.77 -5.59 11.10
N THR A 308 -5.72 -4.48 10.37
CA THR A 308 -5.31 -4.42 8.97
C THR A 308 -3.93 -5.04 8.78
N LEU A 309 -2.96 -4.67 9.64
CA LEU A 309 -1.59 -5.19 9.60
C LEU A 309 -1.54 -6.69 9.87
N ASP A 310 -2.28 -7.17 10.86
CA ASP A 310 -2.38 -8.58 11.19
C ASP A 310 -3.02 -9.40 10.05
N LEU A 311 -4.07 -8.89 9.40
CA LEU A 311 -4.66 -9.51 8.21
C LEU A 311 -3.69 -9.52 7.01
N MET A 312 -2.87 -8.49 6.85
CA MET A 312 -1.81 -8.46 5.83
C MET A 312 -0.69 -9.48 6.09
N ARG A 313 -0.32 -9.68 7.36
CA ARG A 313 0.64 -10.71 7.80
C ARG A 313 0.10 -12.14 7.62
N LEU A 314 -1.22 -12.34 7.72
CA LEU A 314 -1.84 -13.66 7.50
C LEU A 314 -1.76 -14.14 6.03
N SER A 315 -1.60 -13.23 5.07
CA SER A 315 -1.43 -13.63 3.67
C SER A 315 -0.13 -14.41 3.42
N ASP A 316 -0.16 -15.31 2.44
CA ASP A 316 1.02 -16.03 1.93
C ASP A 316 2.08 -15.11 1.30
N LEU A 317 1.67 -13.92 0.86
CA LEU A 317 2.57 -12.85 0.43
C LEU A 317 2.15 -11.53 1.08
N CYS A 318 2.98 -11.02 1.99
CA CYS A 318 2.77 -9.70 2.55
C CYS A 318 2.81 -8.66 1.43
N GLY A 319 1.85 -7.75 1.43
CA GLY A 319 1.83 -6.64 0.49
C GLY A 319 3.01 -5.71 0.73
N VAL A 320 3.44 -5.05 -0.34
CA VAL A 320 3.98 -3.70 -0.17
C VAL A 320 2.88 -2.88 0.50
N ALA A 321 3.20 -2.10 1.54
CA ALA A 321 2.34 -1.01 1.98
C ALA A 321 2.93 0.29 1.42
N GLY A 322 2.11 1.33 1.25
CA GLY A 322 2.56 2.60 0.68
C GLY A 322 2.74 2.58 -0.84
N ASP A 323 1.87 1.85 -1.57
CA ASP A 323 1.82 1.92 -3.03
C ASP A 323 0.37 2.06 -3.51
N GLN A 324 -0.26 3.22 -3.39
CA GLN A 324 -1.58 3.48 -3.96
C GLN A 324 -1.71 3.18 -5.48
N CYS A 325 -0.63 2.87 -6.22
CA CYS A 325 -0.64 2.44 -7.63
C CYS A 325 -0.65 0.90 -7.85
N LEU A 326 -0.22 0.11 -6.86
CA LEU A 326 -0.19 -1.37 -6.85
C LEU A 326 -0.88 -1.97 -5.60
N THR A 327 -1.33 -1.15 -4.66
CA THR A 327 -1.82 -1.49 -3.30
C THR A 327 -3.02 -0.64 -2.82
N GLU A 328 -3.54 0.25 -3.67
CA GLU A 328 -5.00 0.21 -3.95
C GLU A 328 -5.38 -1.04 -4.75
N ALA A 329 -4.44 -1.97 -4.88
CA ALA A 329 -4.71 -3.36 -5.03
C ALA A 329 -4.14 -4.20 -3.88
N ILE A 330 -4.66 -4.00 -2.67
CA ILE A 330 -4.58 -5.11 -1.73
C ILE A 330 -5.46 -6.22 -2.33
N SER A 331 -4.80 -7.21 -2.92
CA SER A 331 -5.21 -8.61 -2.87
C SER A 331 -3.96 -9.35 -2.52
N LEU A 332 -3.84 -9.68 -1.25
CA LEU A 332 -2.79 -10.55 -0.80
C LEU A 332 -3.26 -12.00 -0.99
N GLY A 333 -3.66 -12.28 -2.23
CA GLY A 333 -4.13 -13.55 -2.78
C GLY A 333 -3.10 -14.12 -3.75
N ILE A 334 -1.87 -14.26 -3.24
CA ILE A 334 -0.72 -14.91 -3.89
C ILE A 334 -0.03 -14.08 -5.02
N VAL A 335 -0.59 -12.95 -5.49
CA VAL A 335 0.12 -11.86 -6.23
C VAL A 335 -0.58 -10.50 -6.06
N PRO A 336 0.12 -9.38 -5.85
CA PRO A 336 -0.45 -8.03 -6.00
C PRO A 336 -0.82 -7.72 -7.46
N ILE A 337 -2.06 -7.29 -7.71
CA ILE A 337 -2.61 -7.09 -9.07
C ILE A 337 -2.96 -5.62 -9.28
N PRO A 338 -2.13 -4.80 -9.95
CA PRO A 338 -2.31 -3.34 -10.03
C PRO A 338 -3.74 -2.90 -10.39
N GLU A 339 -4.19 -1.83 -9.74
CA GLU A 339 -5.39 -1.11 -10.14
C GLU A 339 -5.06 -0.07 -11.23
N GLU A 340 -6.03 0.33 -12.05
CA GLU A 340 -5.87 1.44 -12.99
C GLU A 340 -6.61 2.66 -12.44
N GLN A 341 -5.90 3.55 -11.74
CA GLN A 341 -6.16 4.98 -11.97
C GLN A 341 -5.33 5.46 -13.16
N TYR A 342 -5.87 6.38 -13.96
CA TYR A 342 -5.24 6.85 -15.21
C TYR A 342 -3.82 7.42 -15.01
N CYS A 343 -3.53 7.99 -13.85
CA CYS A 343 -2.21 8.51 -13.48
C CYS A 343 -1.15 7.41 -13.20
N GLN A 344 -1.53 6.14 -13.14
CA GLN A 344 -0.69 5.06 -12.58
C GLN A 344 -0.12 4.10 -13.63
N ILE A 345 -0.70 4.09 -14.83
CA ILE A 345 -0.35 3.20 -15.96
C ILE A 345 1.16 3.15 -16.23
N ASN A 346 1.82 4.31 -16.28
CA ASN A 346 3.24 4.39 -16.63
C ASN A 346 4.17 3.74 -15.57
N ILE A 347 3.80 3.79 -14.29
CA ILE A 347 4.56 3.17 -13.19
C ILE A 347 4.51 1.65 -13.37
N ILE A 348 3.31 1.15 -13.64
CA ILE A 348 3.03 -0.27 -13.81
C ILE A 348 3.80 -0.80 -15.02
N ASP A 349 3.80 -0.08 -16.15
CA ASP A 349 4.61 -0.43 -17.33
C ASP A 349 6.13 -0.35 -17.08
N GLN A 350 6.62 0.60 -16.27
CA GLN A 350 8.02 0.64 -15.85
C GLN A 350 8.38 -0.60 -15.00
N ILE A 351 7.55 -0.97 -14.02
CA ILE A 351 7.77 -2.15 -13.18
C ILE A 351 7.73 -3.44 -14.01
N VAL A 352 6.84 -3.50 -14.99
CA VAL A 352 6.78 -4.62 -15.94
C VAL A 352 8.05 -4.70 -16.77
N LYS A 353 8.53 -3.57 -17.28
CA LYS A 353 9.74 -3.46 -18.11
C LYS A 353 11.02 -3.85 -17.35
N TYR A 354 11.14 -3.43 -16.08
CA TYR A 354 12.37 -3.60 -15.29
C TYR A 354 12.39 -4.85 -14.41
N PHE A 355 11.26 -5.25 -13.81
CA PHE A 355 11.21 -6.36 -12.84
C PHE A 355 10.47 -7.60 -13.34
N TYR A 356 9.39 -7.44 -14.11
CA TYR A 356 8.61 -8.60 -14.57
C TYR A 356 9.13 -9.22 -15.86
N LYS A 357 9.76 -8.44 -16.75
CA LYS A 357 10.26 -8.91 -18.04
C LYS A 357 11.13 -10.17 -17.92
N ASN A 358 10.80 -11.18 -18.71
CA ASN A 358 11.43 -12.51 -18.71
C ASN A 358 11.25 -13.30 -17.40
N THR A 359 10.25 -12.96 -16.57
CA THR A 359 9.89 -13.70 -15.35
C THR A 359 8.44 -14.17 -15.40
N VAL A 360 8.06 -15.07 -14.49
CA VAL A 360 6.67 -15.53 -14.32
C VAL A 360 5.66 -14.39 -14.11
N MET A 361 6.09 -13.27 -13.53
CA MET A 361 5.23 -12.11 -13.29
C MET A 361 4.76 -11.43 -14.58
N GLN A 362 5.50 -11.56 -15.70
CA GLN A 362 5.06 -11.01 -16.99
C GLN A 362 3.83 -11.75 -17.54
N ASP A 363 3.77 -13.07 -17.37
CA ASP A 363 2.64 -13.90 -17.79
C ASP A 363 1.38 -13.63 -16.95
N ILE A 364 1.58 -13.41 -15.66
CA ILE A 364 0.54 -13.04 -14.70
C ILE A 364 0.01 -11.63 -15.04
N TYR A 365 0.89 -10.65 -15.20
CA TYR A 365 0.54 -9.27 -15.57
C TYR A 365 -0.28 -9.18 -16.86
N ASN A 366 0.17 -9.85 -17.94
CA ASN A 366 -0.52 -9.83 -19.23
C ASN A 366 -1.95 -10.41 -19.17
N ARG A 367 -2.23 -11.24 -18.16
CA ARG A 367 -3.53 -11.91 -17.94
C ARG A 367 -4.44 -11.20 -16.96
N THR A 368 -3.92 -10.31 -16.11
CA THR A 368 -4.69 -9.64 -15.04
C THR A 368 -4.89 -8.16 -15.30
N TRP A 369 -3.86 -7.45 -15.74
CA TRP A 369 -3.88 -5.99 -15.83
C TRP A 369 -4.45 -5.50 -17.16
N LYS A 370 -3.91 -5.97 -18.30
CA LYS A 370 -4.39 -5.64 -19.66
C LYS A 370 -5.83 -6.13 -19.99
N ARG A 371 -6.55 -6.63 -18.99
CA ARG A 371 -7.76 -7.45 -19.09
C ARG A 371 -8.75 -7.11 -17.97
N GLN A 372 -9.09 -5.82 -17.82
CA GLN A 372 -9.92 -5.32 -16.72
C GLN A 372 -11.42 -5.61 -16.86
N ARG A 373 -11.90 -6.12 -18.00
CA ARG A 373 -13.34 -6.31 -18.24
C ARG A 373 -13.83 -7.58 -17.57
N GLU A 374 -15.04 -7.56 -16.98
CA GLU A 374 -15.64 -8.73 -16.31
C GLU A 374 -15.68 -10.00 -17.16
N ARG A 375 -15.77 -9.86 -18.49
CA ARG A 375 -15.73 -10.97 -19.45
C ARG A 375 -14.37 -11.68 -19.54
N ASP A 376 -13.30 -11.05 -19.08
CA ASP A 376 -11.93 -11.55 -19.19
C ASP A 376 -11.55 -12.50 -18.01
N MET A 377 -12.52 -12.91 -17.17
CA MET A 377 -12.30 -13.79 -16.00
C MET A 377 -11.47 -15.05 -16.29
N ASN A 378 -11.61 -15.69 -17.46
CA ASN A 378 -10.80 -16.87 -17.79
C ASN A 378 -9.28 -16.57 -17.74
N SER A 379 -8.84 -15.39 -18.17
CA SER A 379 -7.44 -14.97 -18.04
C SER A 379 -7.05 -14.74 -16.57
N TRP A 380 -7.96 -14.23 -15.74
CA TRP A 380 -7.72 -14.11 -14.29
C TRP A 380 -7.59 -15.49 -13.62
N ILE A 381 -8.34 -16.49 -14.08
CA ILE A 381 -8.21 -17.89 -13.63
C ILE A 381 -6.83 -18.43 -14.01
N GLU A 382 -6.41 -18.28 -15.27
CA GLU A 382 -5.08 -18.69 -15.74
C GLU A 382 -3.96 -18.03 -14.93
N ALA A 383 -4.08 -16.74 -14.62
CA ALA A 383 -3.13 -16.04 -13.77
C ALA A 383 -3.01 -16.69 -12.39
N GLY A 384 -4.13 -16.94 -11.70
CA GLY A 384 -4.12 -17.64 -10.41
C GLY A 384 -3.57 -19.08 -10.49
N GLN A 385 -3.80 -19.79 -11.60
CA GLN A 385 -3.21 -21.11 -11.83
C GLN A 385 -1.69 -21.06 -12.02
N ILE A 386 -1.17 -20.10 -12.80
CA ILE A 386 0.27 -19.86 -12.97
C ILE A 386 0.91 -19.57 -11.60
N ILE A 387 0.28 -18.69 -10.82
CA ILE A 387 0.71 -18.33 -9.47
C ILE A 387 0.79 -19.55 -8.56
N ARG A 388 -0.21 -20.44 -8.60
CA ARG A 388 -0.21 -21.70 -7.82
C ARG A 388 0.89 -22.66 -8.26
N GLN A 389 1.07 -22.84 -9.56
CA GLN A 389 2.04 -23.78 -10.13
C GLN A 389 3.48 -23.31 -9.91
N ARG A 390 3.72 -22.00 -9.98
CA ARG A 390 5.04 -21.36 -9.91
C ARG A 390 5.19 -20.47 -8.68
N TYR A 391 4.57 -20.86 -7.56
CA TYR A 391 4.50 -20.08 -6.32
C TYR A 391 5.88 -19.62 -5.84
N LYS A 392 6.87 -20.52 -5.80
CA LYS A 392 8.25 -20.17 -5.36
C LYS A 392 8.90 -19.10 -6.23
N GLU A 393 8.74 -19.18 -7.55
CA GLU A 393 9.30 -18.21 -8.50
C GLU A 393 8.58 -16.86 -8.40
N THR A 394 7.26 -16.91 -8.25
CA THR A 394 6.40 -15.75 -8.03
C THR A 394 6.79 -15.01 -6.76
N THR A 395 6.93 -15.75 -5.64
CA THR A 395 7.44 -15.22 -4.37
C THR A 395 8.85 -14.66 -4.49
N ALA A 396 9.76 -15.30 -5.23
CA ALA A 396 11.13 -14.82 -5.39
C ALA A 396 11.19 -13.48 -6.16
N VAL A 397 10.41 -13.31 -7.23
CA VAL A 397 10.33 -12.04 -7.98
C VAL A 397 9.71 -10.95 -7.12
N LEU A 398 8.62 -11.25 -6.39
CA LEU A 398 8.00 -10.27 -5.50
C LEU A 398 8.91 -9.87 -4.34
N PHE A 399 9.58 -10.84 -3.70
CA PHE A 399 10.56 -10.57 -2.65
C PHE A 399 11.72 -9.71 -3.17
N LYS A 400 12.22 -10.00 -4.37
CA LYS A 400 13.24 -9.19 -5.04
C LYS A 400 12.79 -7.73 -5.24
N ILE A 401 11.54 -7.50 -5.64
CA ILE A 401 10.97 -6.16 -5.79
C ILE A 401 10.88 -5.46 -4.41
N GLN A 402 10.40 -6.18 -3.39
CA GLN A 402 10.28 -5.66 -2.02
C GLN A 402 11.63 -5.27 -1.39
N GLU A 403 12.71 -5.97 -1.74
CA GLU A 403 14.07 -5.68 -1.27
C GLU A 403 14.77 -4.59 -2.11
N GLU A 404 14.72 -4.67 -3.45
CA GLU A 404 15.60 -3.89 -4.33
C GLU A 404 15.02 -2.55 -4.82
N ALA A 405 13.74 -2.49 -5.16
CA ALA A 405 13.22 -1.56 -6.18
C ALA A 405 13.03 -0.07 -5.78
N ASN A 406 13.40 0.34 -4.56
CA ASN A 406 12.26 0.81 -3.78
C ASN A 406 12.43 2.21 -3.11
N LEU A 407 13.63 2.79 -2.92
CA LEU A 407 13.94 4.13 -2.30
C LEU A 407 13.19 4.65 -1.00
N TYR A 408 11.87 4.73 -0.98
CA TYR A 408 10.98 5.39 0.00
C TYR A 408 10.96 4.78 1.44
N CYS A 409 11.03 3.45 1.66
CA CYS A 409 11.31 2.88 3.02
C CYS A 409 12.67 3.36 3.51
N SER A 410 13.71 3.40 2.69
CA SER A 410 15.03 3.69 3.24
C SER A 410 15.10 5.14 3.68
N LEU A 411 14.38 6.04 3.00
CA LEU A 411 14.14 7.37 3.53
C LEU A 411 13.33 7.31 4.85
N ASP A 412 12.11 6.77 4.86
CA ASP A 412 11.24 6.78 6.04
C ASP A 412 11.79 5.99 7.24
N ASN A 413 12.36 4.81 7.03
CA ASN A 413 13.07 4.04 8.06
C ASN A 413 14.33 4.77 8.53
N ARG A 414 15.08 5.44 7.65
CA ARG A 414 16.21 6.27 8.10
C ARG A 414 15.72 7.45 8.92
N LEU A 415 14.60 8.08 8.53
CA LEU A 415 13.94 9.14 9.29
C LEU A 415 13.42 8.62 10.63
N ASN A 416 12.80 7.43 10.69
CA ASN A 416 12.36 6.80 11.93
C ASN A 416 13.56 6.52 12.84
N LEU A 417 14.66 5.96 12.31
CA LEU A 417 15.91 5.72 13.05
C LEU A 417 16.61 7.01 13.48
N GLU A 418 16.41 8.10 12.77
CA GLU A 418 16.89 9.44 13.12
C GLU A 418 16.06 10.04 14.27
N PHE A 419 14.73 9.84 14.28
CA PHE A 419 13.82 10.36 15.31
C PHE A 419 13.61 9.44 16.52
N THR A 420 13.96 8.15 16.42
CA THR A 420 13.95 7.20 17.55
C THR A 420 15.28 7.13 18.30
N LYS A 421 16.29 7.88 17.86
CA LYS A 421 17.57 8.00 18.57
C LYS A 421 17.61 9.07 19.64
N ASP A 422 16.60 9.93 19.70
CA ASP A 422 16.48 10.99 20.69
C ASP A 422 15.21 10.79 21.54
N HIS A 423 15.15 9.66 22.26
CA HIS A 423 14.46 9.50 23.56
C HIS A 423 14.92 8.22 24.27
#